data_AF-L1P429-F1
#
_entry.id   AF-L1P429-F1
#
_cell.length_a   1.000
_cell.length_b   1.000
_cell.length_c   1.000
_cell.angle_alpha   90.00
_cell.angle_beta   90.00
_cell.angle_gamma   90.00
#
_symmetry.space_group_name_H-M   'P 1'
#
loop_
_entity.id
_entity.type
_entity.pdbx_description
1 polymer ?
#
loop_
_entity_poly.entity_id
_entity_poly.type
_entity_poly.pdbx_seq_one_letter_code
_entity_poly.pdbx_strand_id
1 'polypeptide(L)'
;MKETPTHYFCHLVGGIQTKNKLQEQFSCFLRGMDGELYQAKKLNKIKEYIIEKANELNEEYPDANPLTFPLHNTQKKTNITYAGLSLTALF
;
A
#
# COMPACT_ATOMS: atom_id res chain seq x y z
N MET A 1 17.41 1.73 -24.18
CA MET A 1 17.32 2.36 -22.85
C MET A 1 16.30 1.58 -22.04
N LYS A 2 16.55 1.31 -20.74
CA LYS A 2 15.48 0.78 -19.88
C LYS A 2 14.47 1.89 -19.69
N GLU A 3 13.25 1.71 -20.17
CA GLU A 3 12.17 2.66 -19.94
C GLU A 3 12.01 2.86 -18.43
N THR A 4 12.03 4.12 -17.99
CA THR A 4 11.80 4.47 -16.59
C THR A 4 10.33 4.75 -16.42
N PRO A 5 9.63 4.13 -15.45
CA PRO A 5 8.21 4.35 -15.31
C PRO A 5 7.94 5.81 -14.93
N THR A 6 6.94 6.39 -15.57
CA THR A 6 6.50 7.76 -15.28
C THR A 6 5.51 7.78 -14.13
N HIS A 7 4.69 6.73 -14.01
CA HIS A 7 3.63 6.61 -13.02
C HIS A 7 3.51 5.20 -12.45
N TYR A 8 2.84 5.09 -11.31
CA TYR A 8 2.36 3.85 -10.73
C TYR A 8 0.85 3.94 -10.56
N PHE A 9 0.14 2.95 -11.08
CA PHE A 9 -1.29 2.75 -10.85
C PHE A 9 -1.48 1.89 -9.60
N CYS A 10 -2.30 2.36 -8.66
CA CYS A 10 -2.66 1.62 -7.46
C CYS A 10 -3.87 0.72 -7.73
N HIS A 11 -3.72 -0.57 -7.43
CA HIS A 11 -4.77 -1.57 -7.57
C HIS A 11 -4.81 -2.45 -6.32
N LEU A 12 -5.93 -2.44 -5.59
CA LEU A 12 -6.10 -3.26 -4.40
C LEU A 12 -6.33 -4.73 -4.80
N VAL A 13 -5.34 -5.59 -4.55
CA VAL A 13 -5.37 -7.00 -4.92
C VAL A 13 -5.86 -7.85 -3.75
N GLY A 14 -7.06 -8.40 -3.92
CA GLY A 14 -7.70 -9.26 -2.93
C GLY A 14 -8.28 -8.44 -1.78
N GLY A 15 -9.57 -8.57 -1.53
CA GLY A 15 -10.20 -7.95 -0.38
C GLY A 15 -9.47 -8.38 0.89
N ILE A 16 -8.91 -7.42 1.62
CA ILE A 16 -8.32 -7.68 2.93
C ILE A 16 -9.45 -8.31 3.77
N GLN A 17 -9.28 -9.56 4.20
CA GLN A 17 -10.18 -10.13 5.19
C GLN A 17 -9.91 -9.43 6.52
N THR A 18 -10.73 -8.42 6.80
CA THR A 18 -10.64 -7.60 8.01
C THR A 18 -11.18 -8.42 9.17
N LYS A 19 -10.32 -8.80 10.12
CA LYS A 19 -10.69 -9.60 11.30
C LYS A 19 -10.90 -8.74 12.56
N ASN A 20 -10.48 -7.48 12.51
CA ASN A 20 -10.65 -6.51 13.59
C ASN A 20 -10.84 -5.09 13.03
N LYS A 21 -11.26 -4.17 13.90
CA LYS A 21 -11.54 -2.78 13.54
C LYS A 21 -10.31 -2.04 12.98
N LEU A 22 -9.12 -2.35 13.50
CA LEU A 22 -7.86 -1.79 13.02
C LEU A 22 -7.64 -2.16 11.53
N GLN A 23 -7.74 -3.44 11.18
CA GLN A 23 -7.62 -3.93 9.81
C GLN A 23 -8.71 -3.37 8.89
N GLU A 24 -9.92 -3.17 9.40
CA GLU A 24 -11.02 -2.53 8.66
C GLU A 24 -10.71 -1.08 8.32
N GLN A 25 -10.27 -0.28 9.29
CA GLN A 25 -9.86 1.12 9.07
C GLN A 25 -8.72 1.20 8.06
N PHE A 26 -7.72 0.32 8.19
CA PHE A 26 -6.62 0.28 7.25
C PHE A 26 -7.05 -0.18 5.85
N SER A 27 -7.99 -1.13 5.73
CA SER A 27 -8.55 -1.52 4.44
C SER A 27 -9.33 -0.38 3.79
N CYS A 28 -10.12 0.38 4.55
CA CYS A 28 -10.82 1.56 4.06
C CYS A 28 -9.85 2.62 3.53
N PHE A 29 -8.74 2.86 4.26
CA PHE A 29 -7.68 3.74 3.81
C PHE A 29 -7.07 3.28 2.46
N LEU A 30 -6.71 2.00 2.34
CA LEU A 30 -6.15 1.47 1.10
C LEU A 30 -7.13 1.51 -0.08
N ARG A 31 -8.44 1.33 0.17
CA ARG A 31 -9.48 1.52 -0.86
C ARG A 31 -9.55 2.97 -1.36
N GLY A 32 -9.26 3.95 -0.51
CA GLY A 32 -9.16 5.35 -0.93
C GLY A 32 -8.00 5.61 -1.89
N MET A 33 -7.01 4.72 -1.95
CA MET A 33 -5.89 4.77 -2.89
C MET A 33 -6.10 3.89 -4.12
N ASP A 34 -7.15 3.06 -4.15
CA ASP A 34 -7.43 2.16 -5.25
C ASP A 34 -7.88 2.95 -6.49
N GLY A 35 -7.30 2.66 -7.65
CA GLY A 35 -7.53 3.39 -8.89
C GLY A 35 -6.72 4.69 -9.03
N GLU A 36 -5.97 5.10 -8.00
CA GLU A 36 -5.17 6.33 -8.05
C GLU A 36 -3.87 6.17 -8.85
N LEU A 37 -3.45 7.28 -9.47
CA LEU A 37 -2.24 7.37 -10.28
C LEU A 37 -1.21 8.27 -9.61
N TYR A 38 -0.04 7.70 -9.35
CA TYR A 38 1.03 8.41 -8.69
C TYR A 38 2.27 8.53 -9.57
N GLN A 39 2.88 9.71 -9.59
CA GLN A 39 4.16 9.89 -10.27
C GLN A 39 5.24 9.00 -9.65
N ALA A 40 6.08 8.40 -10.48
CA ALA A 40 7.14 7.49 -10.03
C ALA A 40 8.10 8.13 -9.01
N LYS A 41 8.36 9.44 -9.13
CA LYS A 41 9.17 10.20 -8.16
C LYS A 41 8.57 10.28 -6.76
N LYS A 42 7.26 10.04 -6.61
CA LYS A 42 6.53 10.05 -5.33
C LYS A 42 6.42 8.65 -4.71
N LEU A 43 6.95 7.60 -5.35
CA LEU A 43 6.82 6.22 -4.87
C LEU A 43 7.28 6.05 -3.41
N ASN A 44 8.42 6.64 -3.03
CA ASN A 44 8.91 6.55 -1.65
C ASN A 44 7.97 7.25 -0.66
N LYS A 45 7.42 8.42 -1.03
CA LYS A 45 6.45 9.15 -0.20
C LYS A 45 5.16 8.36 0.00
N ILE A 46 4.73 7.60 -1.00
CA ILE A 46 3.53 6.76 -0.91
C ILE A 46 3.77 5.60 0.04
N LYS A 47 4.96 4.98 -0.01
CA LYS A 47 5.34 3.94 0.93
C LYS A 47 5.38 4.47 2.37
N GLU A 48 6.02 5.62 2.57
CA GLU A 48 6.06 6.32 3.86
C GLU A 48 4.66 6.62 4.36
N TYR A 49 3.79 7.16 3.50
CA TYR A 49 2.41 7.50 3.87
C TYR A 49 1.59 6.29 4.32
N ILE A 50 1.72 5.15 3.65
CA ILE A 50 1.03 3.92 4.06
C ILE A 50 1.59 3.39 5.40
N ILE A 51 2.90 3.48 5.61
CA ILE A 51 3.55 3.08 6.88
C ILE A 51 3.10 3.99 8.03
N GLU A 52 3.10 5.31 7.83
CA GLU A 52 2.64 6.27 8.83
C GLU A 52 1.19 5.97 9.21
N LYS A 53 0.30 5.77 8.23
CA LYS A 53 -1.10 5.46 8.51
C LYS A 53 -1.27 4.15 9.28
N ALA A 54 -0.45 3.14 8.97
CA ALA A 54 -0.44 1.89 9.73
C ALA A 54 -0.03 2.10 11.20
N ASN A 55 1.01 2.90 11.44
CA ASN A 55 1.50 3.20 12.78
C ASN A 55 0.47 4.00 13.58
N GLU A 56 -0.14 5.04 12.97
CA GLU A 56 -1.24 5.80 13.59
C GLU A 56 -2.37 4.87 14.05
N LEU A 57 -2.79 3.92 13.21
CA LEU A 57 -3.85 2.98 13.55
C LEU A 57 -3.41 1.97 14.62
N ASN A 58 -2.15 1.55 14.63
CA ASN A 58 -1.62 0.70 15.70
C ASN A 58 -1.64 1.42 17.06
N GLU A 59 -1.38 2.73 17.09
CA GLU A 59 -1.48 3.55 18.30
C GLU A 59 -2.92 3.81 18.73
N GLU A 60 -3.85 4.02 17.78
CA GLU A 60 -5.27 4.22 18.05
C GLU A 60 -5.97 2.95 18.57
N TYR A 61 -5.49 1.77 18.15
CA TYR A 61 -6.06 0.46 18.50
C TYR A 61 -5.03 -0.45 19.21
N PRO A 62 -4.56 -0.09 20.42
CA PRO A 62 -3.48 -0.82 21.11
C PRO A 62 -3.89 -2.23 21.54
N ASP A 63 -5.18 -2.48 21.76
CA ASP A 63 -5.73 -3.78 22.13
C ASP A 63 -5.92 -4.73 20.93
N ALA A 64 -5.77 -4.22 19.71
CA ALA A 64 -5.88 -5.03 18.49
C ALA A 64 -4.51 -5.58 18.09
N ASN A 65 -4.50 -6.76 17.48
CA ASN A 65 -3.27 -7.30 16.90
C ASN A 65 -2.69 -6.30 15.88
N PRO A 66 -1.44 -5.83 16.08
CA PRO A 66 -0.87 -4.76 15.27
C PRO A 66 -0.70 -5.20 13.82
N LEU A 67 -0.83 -4.23 12.93
CA LEU A 67 -0.51 -4.40 11.52
C LEU A 67 1.00 -4.62 11.39
N THR A 68 1.39 -5.89 11.22
CA THR A 68 2.74 -6.28 10.90
C THR A 68 2.82 -6.52 9.39
N PHE A 69 3.34 -5.56 8.65
CA PHE A 69 3.51 -5.70 7.20
C PHE A 69 4.89 -6.27 6.89
N PRO A 70 5.01 -7.53 6.44
CA PRO A 70 6.21 -7.95 5.77
C PRO A 70 6.31 -7.16 4.46
N LEU A 71 7.34 -6.32 4.36
CA LEU A 71 7.73 -5.64 3.13
C LEU A 71 8.18 -6.69 2.11
N HIS A 72 7.21 -7.35 1.45
CA HIS A 72 7.50 -8.19 0.30
C HIS A 72 7.74 -7.28 -0.91
N ASN A 73 8.96 -6.75 -1.02
CA ASN A 73 9.48 -6.24 -2.27
C ASN A 73 9.66 -7.42 -3.24
N THR A 74 8.57 -7.94 -3.80
CA THR A 74 8.66 -8.81 -4.98
C THR A 74 9.01 -7.90 -6.15
N GLN A 75 10.30 -7.68 -6.39
CA GLN A 75 10.78 -6.96 -7.58
C GLN A 75 10.55 -7.82 -8.84
N LYS A 76 9.29 -8.00 -9.24
CA LYS A 76 9.00 -8.14 -10.67
C LYS A 76 9.07 -6.72 -11.22
N LYS A 77 9.91 -6.49 -12.24
CA LYS A 77 10.35 -5.17 -12.78
C LYS A 77 9.27 -4.09 -12.98
N THR A 78 7.98 -4.42 -12.86
CA THR A 78 6.83 -3.59 -13.18
C THR A 78 5.75 -3.55 -12.08
N ASN A 79 5.81 -4.37 -11.03
CA ASN A 79 4.75 -4.44 -10.02
C ASN A 79 5.33 -4.52 -8.61
N ILE A 80 4.91 -3.61 -7.73
CA ILE A 80 5.26 -3.60 -6.30
C ILE A 80 3.98 -3.92 -5.52
N THR A 81 4.02 -4.87 -4.58
CA THR A 81 2.85 -5.15 -3.73
C THR A 81 3.15 -4.75 -2.29
N TYR A 82 2.25 -4.00 -1.67
CA TYR A 82 2.37 -3.50 -0.31
C TYR A 82 1.04 -3.67 0.42
N ALA A 83 1.01 -4.49 1.47
CA ALA A 83 -0.19 -4.66 2.31
C ALA A 83 -1.50 -5.00 1.56
N GLY A 84 -1.40 -5.70 0.42
CA GLY A 84 -2.54 -5.99 -0.47
C GLY A 84 -2.75 -4.97 -1.60
N LEU A 85 -2.11 -3.80 -1.55
CA LEU A 85 -2.11 -2.82 -2.63
C LEU A 85 -1.00 -3.13 -3.65
N SER A 86 -1.35 -3.30 -4.92
CA SER A 86 -0.41 -3.44 -6.03
C SER A 86 -0.18 -2.10 -6.72
N LEU A 87 1.07 -1.74 -6.94
CA LEU A 87 1.53 -0.56 -7.65
C LEU A 87 2.12 -1.03 -8.98
N THR A 88 1.39 -0.82 -10.07
CA THR A 88 1.79 -1.19 -11.42
C THR A 88 2.47 -0.02 -12.13
N ALA A 89 3.72 -0.23 -12.53
CA ALA A 89 4.54 0.72 -13.25
C ALA A 89 3.98 0.96 -14.67
N LEU A 90 3.82 2.23 -15.03
CA LEU A 90 3.43 2.70 -16.36
C LEU A 90 4.61 3.42 -16.99
N PHE A 91 4.98 3.02 -18.21
CA PHE A 91 6.15 3.50 -18.95
C PHE A 91 5.72 4.51 -20.01
#